data_AF-A0A2C9L637-F1
#
_entry.id   AF-A0A2C9L637-F1
#
_cell.length_a   1.000
_cell.length_b   1.000
_cell.length_c   1.000
_cell.angle_alpha   90.00
_cell.angle_beta   90.00
_cell.angle_gamma   90.00
#
_symmetry.space_group_name_H-M   'P 1'
#
loop_
_entity.id
_entity.type
_entity.pdbx_description
1 polymer ?
#
loop_
_entity_poly.entity_id
_entity_poly.type
_entity_poly.pdbx_seq_one_letter_code
_entity_poly.pdbx_strand_id
1 'polypeptide(L)'
;QLSGPNQGNRTQELPAGRHTFPFSFQLPFNLPSSFEDYVGYVRYTAIGIIDKPWKFNHKTKRPFTIIGVLDLNQIPGAQQRLQVTKEKNVCCLCCKTGPIQATFNIERTGYVPGEAIKIFAEIRNGSSRRIDKSYVNLIMYKTFHAVTRARTDIQEI
;
A
#
# COMPACT_ATOMS: atom_id res chain seq x y z
N GLN A 1 27.70 3.34 -1.04
CA GLN A 1 28.89 4.10 -1.49
C GLN A 1 29.12 3.77 -2.94
N LEU A 2 29.32 4.79 -3.78
CA LEU A 2 29.63 4.62 -5.20
C LEU A 2 31.08 4.18 -5.32
N SER A 3 31.32 3.03 -5.93
CA SER A 3 32.63 2.68 -6.47
C SER A 3 32.39 2.04 -7.83
N GLY A 4 32.30 2.90 -8.86
CA GLY A 4 32.81 2.53 -10.16
C GLY A 4 34.31 2.22 -10.05
N PRO A 5 34.93 1.57 -11.06
CA PRO A 5 36.32 1.18 -10.97
C PRO A 5 37.17 2.38 -10.57
N ASN A 6 37.99 2.20 -9.54
CA ASN A 6 38.99 3.17 -9.06
C ASN A 6 39.87 3.60 -10.25
N GLN A 7 39.46 4.65 -10.96
CA GLN A 7 40.33 5.40 -11.85
C GLN A 7 40.50 6.76 -11.18
N GLY A 8 41.65 6.92 -10.53
CA GLY A 8 42.04 8.17 -9.88
C GLY A 8 41.96 9.36 -10.82
N ASN A 9 41.91 10.56 -10.24
CA ASN A 9 41.89 11.90 -10.84
C ASN A 9 42.67 12.06 -12.17
N ARG A 10 42.13 11.49 -13.26
CA ARG A 10 42.50 11.79 -14.63
C ARG A 10 41.21 12.14 -15.34
N THR A 11 41.06 13.42 -15.65
CA THR A 11 40.04 13.90 -16.58
C THR A 11 40.31 13.21 -17.92
N GLN A 12 39.67 12.09 -18.18
CA GLN A 12 39.75 11.42 -19.47
C GLN A 12 38.90 12.20 -20.46
N GLU A 13 39.53 12.68 -21.52
CA GLU A 13 38.83 13.26 -22.65
C GLU A 13 38.10 12.16 -23.42
N LEU A 14 36.78 12.27 -23.55
CA LEU A 14 35.97 11.34 -24.33
C LEU A 14 36.01 11.79 -25.80
N PRO A 15 36.57 11.00 -26.73
CA PRO A 15 36.60 11.37 -28.15
C PRO A 15 35.18 11.43 -28.73
N ALA A 16 35.04 12.08 -29.89
CA ALA A 16 33.77 12.11 -30.60
C ALA A 16 33.29 10.68 -30.91
N GLY A 17 32.05 10.37 -30.55
CA GLY A 17 31.46 9.05 -30.76
C GLY A 17 30.49 8.64 -29.66
N ARG A 18 30.02 7.38 -29.76
CA ARG A 18 29.10 6.79 -28.78
C ARG A 18 29.89 6.06 -27.70
N HIS A 19 29.71 6.52 -26.46
CA HIS A 19 30.29 5.89 -25.28
C HIS A 19 29.20 5.16 -24.49
N THR A 20 29.48 3.94 -24.05
CA THR A 20 28.53 3.13 -23.26
C THR A 20 29.19 2.76 -21.94
N PHE A 21 28.55 3.13 -20.84
CA PHE A 21 29.01 2.84 -19.48
C PHE A 21 28.02 1.88 -18.82
N PRO A 22 28.26 0.55 -18.85
CA PRO A 22 27.38 -0.39 -18.19
C PRO A 22 27.43 -0.20 -16.68
N PHE A 23 26.28 -0.33 -16.03
CA PHE A 23 26.17 -0.30 -14.57
C PHE A 23 25.18 -1.38 -14.12
N SER A 24 25.36 -1.85 -12.90
CA SER A 24 24.43 -2.76 -12.23
C SER A 24 24.44 -2.43 -10.73
N PHE A 25 23.28 -2.51 -10.10
CA PHE A 25 23.14 -2.36 -8.67
C PHE A 25 22.05 -3.31 -8.17
N GLN A 26 22.26 -3.85 -6.99
CA GLN A 26 21.23 -4.61 -6.29
C GLN A 26 20.39 -3.63 -5.46
N LEU A 27 19.08 -3.75 -5.59
CA LEU A 27 18.15 -3.00 -4.77
C LEU A 27 18.11 -3.62 -3.35
N PRO A 28 17.95 -2.80 -2.29
CA PRO A 28 17.66 -3.31 -0.95
C PRO A 28 16.44 -4.24 -0.95
N PHE A 29 16.47 -5.28 -0.11
CA PHE A 29 15.40 -6.29 -0.06
C PHE A 29 14.09 -5.79 0.53
N ASN A 30 14.13 -4.72 1.33
CA ASN A 30 12.99 -4.18 2.08
C ASN A 30 12.41 -2.90 1.46
N LEU A 31 12.51 -2.74 0.15
CA LEU A 31 11.89 -1.61 -0.53
C LEU A 31 10.36 -1.78 -0.59
N PRO A 32 9.59 -0.74 -0.25
CA PRO A 32 8.16 -0.76 -0.48
C PRO A 32 7.83 -0.83 -1.98
N SER A 33 6.65 -1.35 -2.31
CA SER A 33 6.10 -1.26 -3.67
C SER A 33 6.00 0.20 -4.10
N SER A 34 6.17 0.44 -5.40
CA SER A 34 5.80 1.73 -5.98
C SER A 34 4.30 1.98 -5.80
N PHE A 35 3.95 3.22 -5.49
CA PHE A 35 2.59 3.60 -5.13
C PHE A 35 2.29 5.02 -5.59
N GLU A 36 1.06 5.26 -6.03
CA GLU A 36 0.59 6.55 -6.53
C GLU A 36 -0.77 6.86 -5.91
N ASP A 37 -0.87 7.98 -5.22
CA ASP A 37 -2.12 8.49 -4.64
C ASP A 37 -2.08 10.03 -4.61
N TYR A 38 -3.24 10.66 -4.51
CA TYR A 38 -3.34 12.12 -4.43
C TYR A 38 -2.72 12.70 -3.14
N VAL A 39 -2.65 11.89 -2.07
CA VAL A 39 -2.01 12.26 -0.80
C VAL A 39 -0.49 12.10 -0.85
N GLY A 40 0.04 11.20 -1.68
CA GLY A 40 1.47 10.96 -1.80
C GLY A 40 1.83 9.76 -2.68
N TYR A 41 3.14 9.58 -2.93
CA TYR A 41 3.64 8.52 -3.81
C TYR A 41 4.94 7.90 -3.30
N VAL A 42 5.23 6.69 -3.79
CA VAL A 42 6.52 6.01 -3.70
C VAL A 42 7.03 5.78 -5.12
N ARG A 43 8.04 6.56 -5.53
CA ARG A 43 8.61 6.52 -6.90
C ARG A 43 10.10 6.23 -6.85
N TYR A 44 10.55 5.32 -7.70
CA TYR A 44 11.97 5.01 -7.86
C TYR A 44 12.50 5.56 -9.18
N THR A 45 13.73 6.08 -9.15
CA THR A 45 14.36 6.69 -10.32
C THR A 45 15.86 6.45 -10.31
N ALA A 46 16.38 5.88 -11.40
CA ALA A 46 17.81 5.85 -11.67
C ALA A 46 18.24 7.21 -12.24
N ILE A 47 19.31 7.77 -11.71
CA ILE A 47 19.84 9.08 -12.12
C ILE A 47 21.26 8.90 -12.65
N GLY A 48 21.47 9.19 -13.92
CA GLY A 48 22.81 9.30 -14.52
C GLY A 48 23.27 10.75 -14.51
N ILE A 49 24.50 10.99 -14.05
CA ILE A 49 25.11 12.32 -14.01
C ILE A 49 26.45 12.27 -14.74
N ILE A 50 26.61 13.09 -15.77
CA ILE A 50 27.89 13.35 -16.42
C ILE A 50 28.43 14.64 -15.81
N ASP A 51 29.47 14.49 -15.00
CA ASP A 51 30.21 15.61 -14.42
C ASP A 51 31.12 16.24 -15.48
N LYS A 52 31.01 17.55 -15.68
CA LYS A 52 31.78 18.27 -16.71
C LYS A 52 32.58 19.37 -16.05
N PRO A 53 33.92 19.34 -16.14
CA PRO A 53 34.74 20.45 -15.68
C PRO A 53 34.28 21.77 -16.31
N TRP A 54 34.16 22.81 -15.49
CA TRP A 54 33.87 24.19 -15.92
C TRP A 54 32.50 24.39 -16.62
N LYS A 55 31.58 23.41 -16.54
CA LYS A 55 30.23 23.49 -17.11
C LYS A 55 29.21 22.80 -16.19
N PHE A 56 27.92 23.10 -16.38
CA PHE A 56 26.86 22.39 -15.67
C PHE A 56 26.80 20.91 -16.05
N ASN A 57 26.61 20.08 -15.03
CA ASN A 57 26.50 18.63 -15.17
C ASN A 57 25.28 18.25 -15.99
N HIS A 58 25.44 17.25 -16.86
CA HIS A 58 24.31 16.71 -17.61
C HIS A 58 23.66 15.62 -16.77
N LYS A 59 22.36 15.76 -16.48
CA LYS A 59 21.59 14.84 -15.63
C LYS A 59 20.48 14.18 -16.45
N THR A 60 20.43 12.86 -16.44
CA THR A 60 19.33 12.08 -17.00
C THR A 60 18.66 11.26 -15.91
N LYS A 61 17.35 11.06 -16.04
CA LYS A 61 16.53 10.32 -15.08
C LYS A 61 15.75 9.23 -15.81
N ARG A 62 15.70 8.03 -15.25
CA ARG A 62 14.87 6.93 -15.72
C ARG A 62 14.05 6.35 -14.56
N PRO A 63 12.72 6.54 -14.54
CA PRO A 63 11.87 5.92 -13.53
C PRO A 63 11.78 4.40 -13.75
N PHE A 64 11.53 3.67 -12.69
CA PHE A 64 11.23 2.24 -12.73
C PHE A 64 10.27 1.85 -11.59
N THR A 65 9.60 0.72 -11.75
CA THR A 65 8.57 0.24 -10.81
C THR A 65 9.12 -0.90 -9.97
N ILE A 66 8.81 -0.87 -8.67
CA ILE A 66 9.07 -1.96 -7.74
C ILE A 66 7.73 -2.56 -7.33
N ILE A 67 7.61 -3.88 -7.41
CA ILE A 67 6.45 -4.63 -6.92
C ILE A 67 6.95 -5.51 -5.78
N GLY A 68 6.62 -5.14 -4.54
CA GLY A 68 6.80 -5.98 -3.38
C GLY A 68 5.83 -7.16 -3.48
N VAL A 69 6.37 -8.35 -3.73
CA VAL A 69 5.57 -9.58 -3.79
C VAL A 69 5.31 -10.02 -2.35
N LEU A 70 4.03 -9.99 -1.96
CA LEU A 70 3.57 -10.55 -0.70
C LEU A 70 3.06 -11.97 -0.95
N ASP A 71 3.70 -12.96 -0.33
CA ASP A 71 3.16 -14.32 -0.31
C ASP A 71 2.16 -14.45 0.83
N LEU A 72 0.87 -14.49 0.48
CA LEU A 72 -0.22 -14.59 1.45
C LEU A 72 -0.13 -15.85 2.32
N ASN A 73 0.50 -16.92 1.82
CA ASN A 73 0.68 -18.16 2.57
C ASN A 73 1.64 -18.00 3.75
N GLN A 74 2.50 -16.99 3.73
CA GLN A 74 3.44 -16.68 4.80
C GLN A 74 2.83 -15.80 5.88
N ILE A 75 1.63 -15.24 5.66
CA ILE A 75 0.97 -14.35 6.62
C ILE A 75 0.23 -15.18 7.68
N PRO A 76 0.63 -15.10 8.96
CA PRO A 76 -0.07 -15.79 10.02
C PRO A 76 -1.51 -15.32 10.11
N GLY A 77 -2.43 -16.27 10.16
CA GLY A 77 -3.86 -15.99 10.29
C GLY A 77 -4.59 -15.67 9.00
N ALA A 78 -3.92 -15.57 7.85
CA ALA A 78 -4.57 -15.32 6.56
C ALA A 78 -5.66 -16.36 6.23
N GLN A 79 -5.44 -17.63 6.61
CA GLN A 79 -6.40 -18.73 6.42
C GLN A 79 -7.40 -18.89 7.58
N GLN A 80 -7.32 -18.08 8.63
CA GLN A 80 -8.21 -18.21 9.78
C GLN A 80 -9.60 -17.68 9.46
N ARG A 81 -10.61 -18.47 9.81
CA ARG A 81 -12.00 -18.02 9.85
C ARG A 81 -12.14 -16.89 10.85
N LEU A 82 -12.96 -15.91 10.50
CA LEU A 82 -13.27 -14.80 11.38
C LEU A 82 -14.79 -14.68 11.53
N GLN A 83 -15.24 -14.64 12.79
CA GLN A 83 -16.60 -14.32 13.18
C GLN A 83 -16.58 -13.11 14.11
N VAL A 84 -17.36 -12.09 13.78
CA VAL A 84 -17.48 -10.87 14.59
C VAL A 84 -18.94 -10.57 14.81
N THR A 85 -19.33 -10.43 16.07
CA THR A 85 -20.66 -9.98 16.47
C THR A 85 -20.58 -8.60 17.10
N LYS A 86 -21.45 -7.68 16.65
CA LYS A 86 -21.62 -6.36 17.26
C LYS A 86 -23.08 -6.10 17.57
N GLU A 87 -23.31 -5.38 18.66
CA GLU A 87 -24.65 -5.02 19.12
C GLU A 87 -24.75 -3.52 19.31
N LYS A 88 -25.94 -2.97 19.01
CA LYS A 88 -26.26 -1.56 19.24
C LYS A 88 -27.65 -1.46 19.85
N ASN A 89 -27.72 -0.87 21.04
CA ASN A 89 -28.98 -0.49 21.65
C ASN A 89 -29.55 0.74 20.94
N VAL A 90 -30.82 0.68 20.56
CA VAL A 90 -31.54 1.80 19.95
C VAL A 90 -32.51 2.32 21.00
N CYS A 91 -32.21 3.45 21.65
CA CYS A 91 -33.02 3.95 22.77
C CYS A 91 -33.15 5.47 22.80
N CYS A 92 -34.27 5.93 23.35
CA CYS A 92 -34.52 7.24 23.95
C CYS A 92 -35.16 7.02 25.34
N LEU A 93 -34.89 7.93 26.29
CA LEU A 93 -34.97 7.88 27.77
C LEU A 93 -36.04 7.00 28.49
N CYS A 94 -37.11 6.55 27.83
CA CYS A 94 -38.24 5.86 28.45
C CYS A 94 -38.69 4.57 27.75
N CYS A 95 -37.99 4.08 26.71
CA CYS A 95 -38.35 2.84 26.01
C CYS A 95 -37.34 1.72 26.27
N LYS A 96 -37.77 0.63 26.92
CA LYS A 96 -36.98 -0.62 26.99
C LYS A 96 -37.18 -1.40 25.68
N THR A 97 -36.19 -1.41 24.81
CA THR A 97 -36.16 -2.25 23.60
C THR A 97 -34.85 -3.01 23.53
N GLY A 98 -34.86 -4.20 22.93
CA GLY A 98 -33.65 -4.99 22.74
C GLY A 98 -32.69 -4.38 21.69
N PRO A 99 -31.44 -4.85 21.63
CA PRO A 99 -30.45 -4.36 20.69
C PRO A 99 -30.74 -4.83 19.25
N ILE A 100 -30.15 -4.12 18.30
CA ILE A 100 -29.87 -4.66 16.97
C ILE A 100 -28.50 -5.34 17.04
N GLN A 101 -28.45 -6.63 16.76
CA GLN A 101 -27.23 -7.44 16.71
C GLN A 101 -26.91 -7.80 15.26
N ALA A 102 -25.65 -7.66 14.87
CA ALA A 102 -25.15 -8.09 13.56
C ALA A 102 -23.93 -8.99 13.75
N THR A 103 -23.99 -10.18 13.15
CA THR A 103 -22.90 -11.16 13.16
C THR A 103 -22.40 -11.34 11.74
N PHE A 104 -21.10 -11.17 11.54
CA PHE A 104 -20.41 -11.37 10.27
C PHE A 104 -19.48 -12.58 10.39
N ASN A 105 -19.47 -13.42 9.36
CA ASN A 105 -18.59 -14.58 9.24
C ASN A 105 -17.93 -14.59 7.86
N ILE A 106 -16.62 -14.82 7.85
CA ILE A 106 -15.84 -15.05 6.64
C ILE A 106 -14.98 -16.31 6.81
N GLU A 107 -14.78 -17.03 5.70
CA GLU A 107 -14.06 -18.31 5.71
C GLU A 107 -12.57 -18.15 5.98
N ARG A 108 -12.01 -16.99 5.64
CA ARG A 108 -10.60 -16.63 5.83
C ARG A 108 -10.45 -15.10 5.87
N THR A 109 -9.32 -14.61 6.36
CA THR A 109 -9.04 -13.15 6.47
C THR A 109 -8.14 -12.61 5.36
N GLY A 110 -7.41 -13.49 4.66
CA GLY A 110 -6.55 -13.16 3.53
C GLY A 110 -7.16 -13.54 2.19
N TYR A 111 -7.12 -12.62 1.23
CA TYR A 111 -7.60 -12.81 -0.14
C TYR A 111 -6.60 -12.18 -1.13
N VAL A 112 -6.52 -12.72 -2.34
CA VAL A 112 -5.76 -12.11 -3.43
C VAL A 112 -6.67 -11.30 -4.36
N PRO A 113 -6.16 -10.29 -5.09
CA PRO A 113 -6.96 -9.55 -6.06
C PRO A 113 -7.64 -10.47 -7.08
N GLY A 114 -8.93 -10.22 -7.33
CA GLY A 114 -9.76 -11.03 -8.25
C GLY A 114 -10.45 -12.23 -7.60
N GLU A 115 -10.12 -12.55 -6.34
CA GLU A 115 -10.77 -13.63 -5.61
C GLU A 115 -12.06 -13.17 -4.93
N ALA A 116 -13.11 -14.00 -4.98
CA ALA A 116 -14.40 -13.66 -4.36
C ALA A 116 -14.37 -13.84 -2.84
N ILE A 117 -14.88 -12.84 -2.11
CA ILE A 117 -15.04 -12.89 -0.65
C ILE A 117 -16.46 -13.37 -0.35
N LYS A 118 -16.60 -14.58 0.21
CA LYS A 118 -17.89 -15.10 0.70
C LYS A 118 -18.15 -14.58 2.10
N ILE A 119 -19.21 -13.79 2.25
CA ILE A 119 -19.60 -13.18 3.52
C ILE A 119 -20.95 -13.75 3.95
N PHE A 120 -21.00 -14.30 5.16
CA PHE A 120 -22.26 -14.69 5.80
C PHE A 120 -22.57 -13.68 6.90
N ALA A 121 -23.66 -12.93 6.72
CA ALA A 121 -24.12 -11.93 7.70
C ALA A 121 -25.49 -12.33 8.26
N GLU A 122 -25.63 -12.26 9.58
CA GLU A 122 -26.89 -12.47 10.29
C GLU A 122 -27.23 -11.20 11.06
N ILE A 123 -28.47 -10.69 10.90
CA ILE A 123 -28.96 -9.52 11.63
C ILE A 123 -30.15 -9.95 12.48
N ARG A 124 -30.06 -9.73 13.79
CA ARG A 124 -31.16 -9.94 14.74
C ARG A 124 -31.64 -8.59 15.24
N ASN A 125 -32.87 -8.24 14.87
CA ASN A 125 -33.51 -7.00 15.33
C ASN A 125 -34.35 -7.27 16.58
N GLY A 126 -33.76 -7.10 17.77
CA GLY A 126 -34.49 -7.11 19.03
C GLY A 126 -35.13 -5.76 19.39
N SER A 127 -34.98 -4.75 18.53
CA SER A 127 -35.50 -3.40 18.77
C SER A 127 -36.94 -3.25 18.26
N SER A 128 -37.62 -2.18 18.69
CA SER A 128 -38.94 -1.81 18.12
C SER A 128 -38.84 -1.00 16.83
N ARG A 129 -37.64 -0.71 16.34
CA ARG A 129 -37.41 0.06 15.12
C ARG A 129 -37.28 -0.86 13.92
N ARG A 130 -37.91 -0.49 12.81
CA ARG A 130 -37.76 -1.20 11.53
C ARG A 130 -36.36 -0.96 10.97
N ILE A 131 -35.74 -2.02 10.44
CA ILE A 131 -34.51 -1.93 9.63
C ILE A 131 -34.95 -1.88 8.17
N ASP A 132 -34.72 -0.76 7.50
CA ASP A 132 -35.14 -0.60 6.10
C ASP A 132 -34.15 -1.20 5.11
N LYS A 133 -32.85 -1.08 5.37
CA LYS A 133 -31.77 -1.54 4.49
C LYS A 133 -30.55 -1.98 5.29
N SER A 134 -29.78 -2.89 4.70
CA SER A 134 -28.47 -3.33 5.19
C SER A 134 -27.50 -3.43 4.02
N TYR A 135 -26.25 -3.02 4.24
CA TYR A 135 -25.21 -3.01 3.21
C TYR A 135 -23.92 -3.63 3.77
N VAL A 136 -23.10 -4.15 2.88
CA VAL A 136 -21.76 -4.64 3.19
C VAL A 136 -20.81 -3.98 2.21
N ASN A 137 -19.85 -3.23 2.74
CA ASN A 137 -18.89 -2.47 1.94
C ASN A 137 -17.49 -2.96 2.31
N LEU A 138 -16.63 -3.10 1.31
CA LEU A 138 -15.21 -3.34 1.52
C LEU A 138 -14.50 -1.98 1.60
N ILE A 139 -13.73 -1.77 2.66
CA ILE A 139 -13.10 -0.48 2.95
C ILE A 139 -11.58 -0.65 2.98
N MET A 140 -10.88 0.17 2.19
CA MET A 140 -9.44 0.30 2.18
C MET A 140 -8.99 1.45 3.09
N TYR A 141 -8.04 1.16 3.98
CA TYR A 141 -7.35 2.16 4.78
C TYR A 141 -5.94 2.38 4.22
N LYS A 142 -5.63 3.60 3.79
CA LYS A 142 -4.31 4.00 3.30
C LYS A 142 -3.67 4.93 4.30
N THR A 143 -2.60 4.50 4.98
CA THR A 143 -1.90 5.34 5.98
C THR A 143 -0.54 5.78 5.45
N PHE A 144 -0.35 7.10 5.37
CA PHE A 144 0.88 7.75 4.93
C PHE A 144 1.64 8.24 6.15
N HIS A 145 2.87 7.77 6.31
CA HIS A 145 3.76 8.18 7.38
C HIS A 145 4.80 9.19 6.87
N ALA A 146 4.70 10.45 7.29
CA ALA A 146 5.75 11.44 7.11
C ALA A 146 6.45 11.71 8.46
N VAL A 147 7.64 12.31 8.40
CA VAL A 147 8.47 12.58 9.59
C VAL A 147 7.71 13.38 10.67
N THR A 148 6.83 14.28 10.26
CA THR A 148 6.11 15.19 11.17
C THR A 148 4.69 14.77 11.48
N ARG A 149 4.00 14.09 10.55
CA ARG A 149 2.58 13.75 10.65
C ARG A 149 2.29 12.46 9.91
N ALA A 150 1.35 11.68 10.43
CA ALA A 150 0.69 10.61 9.70
C ALA A 150 -0.69 11.06 9.22
N ARG A 151 -1.09 10.63 8.03
CA ARG A 151 -2.45 10.85 7.49
C ARG A 151 -3.03 9.52 7.04
N THR A 152 -4.27 9.25 7.41
CA THR A 152 -5.02 8.09 6.93
C THR A 152 -6.14 8.54 6.02
N ASP A 153 -6.21 7.94 4.84
CA ASP A 153 -7.28 8.08 3.86
C ASP A 153 -8.11 6.79 3.85
N ILE A 154 -9.43 6.92 3.80
CA ILE A 154 -10.37 5.80 3.84
C ILE A 154 -11.16 5.81 2.55
N GLN A 155 -11.16 4.69 1.84
CA GLN A 155 -11.80 4.54 0.54
C GLN A 155 -12.66 3.27 0.51
N GLU A 156 -13.87 3.37 -0.03
CA GLU A 156 -14.70 2.21 -0.35
C GLU A 156 -14.24 1.59 -1.69
N ILE A 157 -14.16 0.26 -1.76
CA ILE A 157 -13.68 -0.51 -2.92
C ILE A 157 -14.66 -1.56 -3.39
#